data_AF-A0AAQ1HP68-F1
#
_entry.id   AF-A0AAQ1HP68-F1
#
_cell.length_a   1.000
_cell.length_b   1.000
_cell.length_c   1.000
_cell.angle_alpha   90.00
_cell.angle_beta   90.00
_cell.angle_gamma   90.00
#
_symmetry.space_group_name_H-M   'P 1'
#
loop_
_entity.id
_entity.type
_entity.pdbx_description
1 polymer ?
#
loop_
_entity_poly.entity_id
_entity_poly.type
_entity_poly.pdbx_seq_one_letter_code
_entity_poly.pdbx_strand_id
1 'polypeptide(L)'
;MAFDRFNSRIAITLGQFTLLKRADLLFDRYSEPYIVSLAIDTSNIQQGALTFNYMPFPKVRQGSTVSMLGDGHLLYGPANPGEYVALSLLMMESDRDLREAGERIRDVVGSKAADLGLKAVMLANPGSAAVVALLKELTAFTAGRLASDGDDELFRTEGAFLRDQPNPYHINRSYRQGNDFIDLELRILPLDAPNGEGATPQTVELA
;
A
#
# COMPACT_ATOMS: atom_id res chain seq x y z
N MET A 1 -16.06 15.14 15.83
CA MET A 1 -16.43 16.18 14.84
C MET A 1 -17.03 15.48 13.63
N ALA A 2 -17.91 16.15 12.88
CA ALA A 2 -18.34 15.63 11.58
C ALA A 2 -17.16 15.68 10.58
N PHE A 3 -17.10 14.73 9.66
CA PHE A 3 -16.08 14.73 8.62
C PHE A 3 -16.26 15.91 7.66
N ASP A 4 -15.19 16.65 7.41
CA ASP A 4 -15.10 17.70 6.41
C ASP A 4 -14.16 17.27 5.28
N ARG A 5 -14.72 17.05 4.09
CA ARG A 5 -13.97 16.57 2.91
C ARG A 5 -12.83 17.48 2.45
N PHE A 6 -12.78 18.73 2.89
CA PHE A 6 -11.72 19.67 2.51
C PHE A 6 -10.61 19.79 3.55
N ASN A 7 -10.89 19.42 4.81
CA ASN A 7 -10.00 19.69 5.94
C ASN A 7 -9.65 18.45 6.77
N SER A 8 -10.56 17.48 6.86
CA SER A 8 -10.36 16.27 7.65
C SER A 8 -9.29 15.36 7.05
N ARG A 9 -8.55 14.71 7.94
CA ARG A 9 -7.61 13.66 7.58
C ARG A 9 -8.31 12.31 7.50
N ILE A 10 -7.82 11.47 6.61
CA ILE A 10 -8.23 10.07 6.49
C ILE A 10 -7.01 9.17 6.61
N ALA A 11 -7.26 7.92 6.97
CA ALA A 11 -6.33 6.82 6.83
C ALA A 11 -6.97 5.72 5.99
N ILE A 12 -6.15 5.06 5.17
CA ILE A 12 -6.52 3.80 4.54
C ILE A 12 -5.75 2.71 5.27
N THR A 13 -6.45 1.77 5.87
CA THR A 13 -5.85 0.74 6.71
C THR A 13 -6.18 -0.65 6.20
N LEU A 14 -5.27 -1.57 6.46
CA LEU A 14 -5.54 -3.00 6.38
C LEU A 14 -5.98 -3.48 7.77
N GLY A 15 -7.23 -3.92 7.88
CA GLY A 15 -7.75 -4.46 9.14
C GLY A 15 -7.32 -5.91 9.38
N GLN A 16 -7.33 -6.72 8.33
CA GLN A 16 -6.93 -8.12 8.39
C GLN A 16 -6.57 -8.67 7.02
N PHE A 17 -5.82 -9.77 7.00
CA PHE A 17 -5.67 -10.62 5.82
C PHE A 17 -5.62 -12.10 6.21
N THR A 18 -6.01 -12.97 5.29
CA THR A 18 -5.96 -14.42 5.41
C THR A 18 -5.09 -14.98 4.31
N LEU A 19 -4.12 -15.82 4.68
CA LEU A 19 -3.32 -16.58 3.71
C LEU A 19 -4.06 -17.85 3.31
N LEU A 20 -4.65 -17.90 2.13
CA LEU A 20 -5.49 -19.00 1.64
C LEU A 20 -4.65 -20.17 1.09
N LYS A 21 -3.60 -19.85 0.34
CA LYS A 21 -2.65 -20.79 -0.26
C LYS A 21 -1.23 -20.31 -0.02
N ARG A 22 -0.29 -21.25 -0.02
CA ARG A 22 1.15 -20.92 -0.06
C ARG A 22 1.56 -20.65 -1.50
N ALA A 23 2.55 -19.80 -1.72
CA ALA A 23 3.25 -19.81 -2.99
C ALA A 23 4.12 -21.07 -3.09
N ASP A 24 4.73 -21.48 -1.97
CA ASP A 24 5.71 -22.58 -1.96
C ASP A 24 5.22 -23.89 -1.33
N LEU A 25 5.51 -25.01 -2.00
CA LEU A 25 4.87 -26.33 -1.76
C LEU A 25 5.67 -27.28 -0.85
N LEU A 26 6.93 -26.97 -0.52
CA LEU A 26 7.85 -27.95 0.07
C LEU A 26 8.39 -27.54 1.45
N PHE A 27 8.08 -28.40 2.43
CA PHE A 27 8.68 -28.54 3.77
C PHE A 27 8.61 -27.40 4.79
N ASP A 28 8.34 -26.14 4.44
CA ASP A 28 8.12 -25.11 5.46
C ASP A 28 6.68 -25.12 5.98
N ARG A 29 6.48 -24.93 7.29
CA ARG A 29 5.13 -24.86 7.88
C ARG A 29 4.54 -23.46 7.80
N TYR A 30 5.38 -22.46 7.63
CA TYR A 30 5.00 -21.07 7.70
C TYR A 30 5.50 -20.31 6.47
N SER A 31 4.75 -19.27 6.13
CA SER A 31 5.09 -18.28 5.12
C SER A 31 5.55 -17.01 5.80
N GLU A 32 6.36 -16.23 5.10
CA GLU A 32 6.92 -14.96 5.55
C GLU A 32 6.36 -13.81 4.69
N PRO A 33 5.03 -13.57 4.68
CA PRO A 33 4.44 -12.53 3.86
C PRO A 33 4.84 -11.15 4.36
N TYR A 34 4.97 -10.21 3.43
CA TYR A 34 5.11 -8.80 3.73
C TYR A 34 4.24 -7.96 2.82
N ILE A 35 3.96 -6.75 3.29
CA ILE A 35 3.13 -5.78 2.62
C ILE A 35 3.99 -4.61 2.19
N VAL A 36 3.79 -4.17 0.96
CA VAL A 36 4.28 -2.90 0.43
C VAL A 36 3.08 -2.08 0.01
N SER A 37 2.99 -0.85 0.49
CA SER A 37 1.98 0.09 0.01
C SER A 37 2.63 1.34 -0.57
N LEU A 38 2.13 1.76 -1.72
CA LEU A 38 2.52 3.01 -2.38
C LEU A 38 1.28 3.88 -2.52
N ALA A 39 1.35 5.14 -2.12
CA ALA A 39 0.23 6.06 -2.31
C ALA A 39 0.68 7.41 -2.83
N ILE A 40 -0.13 8.00 -3.69
CA ILE A 40 0.06 9.35 -4.22
C ILE A 40 -1.25 10.10 -4.05
N ASP A 41 -1.17 11.26 -3.41
CA ASP A 41 -2.29 12.18 -3.26
C ASP A 41 -1.95 13.54 -3.89
N THR A 42 -2.90 14.47 -3.87
CA THR A 42 -2.71 15.80 -4.48
C THR A 42 -1.57 16.59 -3.83
N SER A 43 -1.31 16.40 -2.54
CA SER A 43 -0.24 17.11 -1.82
C SER A 43 1.14 16.55 -2.20
N ASN A 44 1.26 15.23 -2.29
CA ASN A 44 2.47 14.52 -2.70
C ASN A 44 2.85 14.83 -4.15
N ILE A 45 1.86 15.04 -5.04
CA ILE A 45 2.12 15.46 -6.43
C ILE A 45 2.88 16.79 -6.48
N GLN A 46 2.44 17.78 -5.71
CA GLN A 46 3.08 19.11 -5.70
C GLN A 46 4.50 19.06 -5.15
N GLN A 47 4.76 18.15 -4.21
CA GLN A 47 6.07 17.94 -3.61
C GLN A 47 6.98 17.07 -4.49
N GLY A 48 6.43 16.43 -5.54
CA GLY A 48 7.14 15.42 -6.31
C GLY A 48 7.56 14.25 -5.42
N ALA A 49 6.61 13.73 -4.63
CA ALA A 49 6.86 12.65 -3.68
C ALA A 49 5.79 11.55 -3.80
N LEU A 50 6.03 10.42 -3.17
CA LEU A 50 5.03 9.38 -2.92
C LEU A 50 5.11 8.91 -1.47
N THR A 51 4.04 8.31 -0.98
CA THR A 51 3.99 7.65 0.32
C THR A 51 4.34 6.18 0.13
N PHE A 52 5.22 5.65 0.98
CA PHE A 52 5.68 4.26 0.99
C PHE A 52 5.46 3.68 2.38
N ASN A 53 4.95 2.45 2.48
CA ASN A 53 5.01 1.68 3.71
C ASN A 53 5.42 0.24 3.43
N TYR A 54 6.07 -0.37 4.42
CA TYR A 54 6.50 -1.76 4.41
C TYR A 54 6.18 -2.39 5.75
N MET A 55 5.55 -3.57 5.75
CA MET A 55 5.31 -4.33 6.98
C MET A 55 5.48 -5.84 6.78
N PRO A 56 6.44 -6.46 7.50
CA PRO A 56 6.60 -7.90 7.50
C PRO A 56 5.63 -8.60 8.47
N PHE A 57 5.18 -9.79 8.11
CA PHE A 57 4.35 -10.67 8.93
C PHE A 57 5.00 -12.04 9.01
N PRO A 58 5.88 -12.27 9.99
CA PRO A 58 6.61 -13.52 10.06
C PRO A 58 5.76 -14.68 10.53
N LYS A 59 6.11 -15.88 10.09
CA LYS A 59 5.53 -17.15 10.52
C LYS A 59 4.00 -17.25 10.36
N VAL A 60 3.46 -16.78 9.23
CA VAL A 60 2.03 -16.89 8.93
C VAL A 60 1.73 -18.27 8.38
N ARG A 61 0.80 -18.99 8.99
CA ARG A 61 0.40 -20.32 8.52
C ARG A 61 -0.73 -20.22 7.51
N GLN A 62 -0.68 -21.04 6.45
CA GLN A 62 -1.80 -21.21 5.52
C GLN A 62 -3.11 -21.51 6.27
N GLY A 63 -4.19 -20.88 5.83
CA GLY A 63 -5.52 -20.90 6.41
C GLY A 63 -5.69 -19.97 7.62
N SER A 64 -4.63 -19.27 8.06
CA SER A 64 -4.70 -18.37 9.21
C SER A 64 -5.01 -16.95 8.78
N THR A 65 -5.80 -16.26 9.61
CA THR A 65 -6.07 -14.83 9.50
C THR A 65 -5.15 -14.07 10.44
N VAL A 66 -4.44 -13.09 9.90
CA VAL A 66 -3.73 -12.07 10.66
C VAL A 66 -4.68 -10.89 10.83
N SER A 67 -5.04 -10.59 12.07
CA SER A 67 -5.84 -9.42 12.43
C SER A 67 -4.94 -8.34 13.01
N MET A 68 -5.05 -7.13 12.46
CA MET A 68 -4.38 -5.96 12.99
C MET A 68 -5.16 -5.43 14.19
N LEU A 69 -4.45 -5.00 15.23
CA LEU A 69 -5.06 -4.35 16.39
C LEU A 69 -5.35 -2.86 16.09
N GLY A 70 -6.17 -2.24 16.94
CA GLY A 70 -6.51 -0.82 16.83
C GLY A 70 -7.18 -0.46 15.51
N ASP A 71 -6.64 0.56 14.84
CA ASP A 71 -7.17 1.09 13.57
C ASP A 71 -6.70 0.28 12.34
N GLY A 72 -5.80 -0.68 12.55
CA GLY A 72 -5.20 -1.50 11.51
C GLY A 72 -3.83 -1.03 11.04
N HIS A 73 -3.23 -1.74 10.08
CA HIS A 73 -1.97 -1.32 9.48
C HIS A 73 -2.20 -0.17 8.48
N LEU A 74 -1.51 0.96 8.67
CA LEU A 74 -1.62 2.13 7.81
C LEU A 74 -1.00 1.87 6.44
N LEU A 75 -1.82 1.88 5.40
CA LEU A 75 -1.36 1.87 4.00
C LEU A 75 -1.15 3.29 3.47
N TYR A 76 -1.93 4.23 4.02
CA TYR A 76 -1.84 5.66 3.76
C TYR A 76 -2.34 6.45 4.96
N GLY A 77 -1.79 7.65 5.16
CA GLY A 77 -2.22 8.60 6.16
C GLY A 77 -1.77 8.25 7.59
N PRO A 78 -2.27 8.98 8.59
CA PRO A 78 -3.37 9.93 8.50
C PRO A 78 -3.00 11.26 7.81
N ALA A 79 -3.70 11.61 6.74
CA ALA A 79 -3.43 12.82 5.95
C ALA A 79 -4.69 13.33 5.23
N ASN A 80 -4.66 14.59 4.80
CA ASN A 80 -5.70 15.14 3.92
C ASN A 80 -5.22 14.98 2.46
N PRO A 81 -5.88 14.13 1.67
CA PRO A 81 -5.39 13.77 0.33
C PRO A 81 -5.66 14.85 -0.74
N GLY A 82 -6.41 15.91 -0.43
CA GLY A 82 -6.80 16.91 -1.43
C GLY A 82 -7.91 16.41 -2.33
N GLU A 83 -7.70 16.26 -3.64
CA GLU A 83 -8.76 15.84 -4.56
C GLU A 83 -8.98 14.33 -4.56
N TYR A 84 -7.90 13.56 -4.36
CA TYR A 84 -7.95 12.11 -4.30
C TYR A 84 -6.67 11.56 -3.66
N VAL A 85 -6.73 10.29 -3.28
CA VAL A 85 -5.55 9.46 -3.02
C VAL A 85 -5.62 8.22 -3.90
N ALA A 86 -4.56 7.98 -4.65
CA ALA A 86 -4.33 6.73 -5.37
C ALA A 86 -3.45 5.83 -4.50
N LEU A 87 -3.79 4.54 -4.43
CA LEU A 87 -3.12 3.54 -3.61
C LEU A 87 -2.80 2.33 -4.47
N SER A 88 -1.60 1.80 -4.29
CA SER A 88 -1.21 0.46 -4.69
C SER A 88 -0.82 -0.34 -3.44
N LEU A 89 -1.27 -1.57 -3.40
CA LEU A 89 -0.95 -2.54 -2.37
C LEU A 89 -0.38 -3.78 -3.04
N LEU A 90 0.81 -4.20 -2.59
CA LEU A 90 1.50 -5.40 -3.03
C LEU A 90 1.78 -6.27 -1.80
N MET A 91 1.44 -7.55 -1.89
CA MET A 91 1.81 -8.56 -0.92
C MET A 91 2.68 -9.60 -1.60
N MET A 92 3.81 -9.90 -0.98
CA MET A 92 4.78 -10.88 -1.45
C MET A 92 5.07 -11.86 -0.31
N GLU A 93 5.52 -13.06 -0.65
CA GLU A 93 6.13 -14.03 0.25
C GLU A 93 7.65 -13.91 0.11
N SER A 94 8.38 -13.75 1.22
CA SER A 94 9.85 -13.71 1.13
C SER A 94 10.48 -15.07 1.37
N ASP A 95 11.48 -15.37 0.56
CA ASP A 95 12.38 -16.52 0.72
C ASP A 95 13.59 -16.20 1.61
N ARG A 96 13.71 -14.94 2.08
CA ARG A 96 14.90 -14.42 2.78
C ARG A 96 14.53 -13.67 4.07
N ASP A 97 15.55 -13.26 4.84
CA ASP A 97 15.35 -12.51 6.08
C ASP A 97 14.70 -11.13 5.79
N LEU A 98 13.48 -10.96 6.30
CA LEU A 98 12.62 -9.78 6.12
C LEU A 98 13.19 -8.48 6.74
N ARG A 99 14.16 -8.57 7.65
CA ARG A 99 14.63 -7.41 8.44
C ARG A 99 15.25 -6.29 7.60
N GLU A 100 15.85 -6.61 6.46
CA GLU A 100 16.50 -5.64 5.54
C GLU A 100 15.70 -5.43 4.24
N ALA A 101 14.51 -6.02 4.10
CA ALA A 101 13.75 -5.94 2.86
C ALA A 101 13.16 -4.54 2.64
N GLY A 102 12.69 -3.87 3.69
CA GLY A 102 12.01 -2.57 3.57
C GLY A 102 12.87 -1.47 2.93
N GLU A 103 14.13 -1.32 3.32
CA GLU A 103 15.03 -0.30 2.73
C GLU A 103 15.37 -0.62 1.28
N ARG A 104 15.65 -1.89 0.97
CA ARG A 104 15.92 -2.32 -0.41
C ARG A 104 14.72 -2.10 -1.32
N ILE A 105 13.51 -2.41 -0.86
CA ILE A 105 12.28 -2.17 -1.61
C ILE A 105 12.09 -0.67 -1.84
N ARG A 106 12.30 0.15 -0.80
CA ARG A 106 12.23 1.62 -0.91
C ARG A 106 13.20 2.15 -1.98
N ASP A 107 14.43 1.64 -2.02
CA ASP A 107 15.44 2.06 -2.99
C ASP A 107 15.06 1.63 -4.43
N VAL A 108 14.52 0.42 -4.59
CA VAL A 108 13.98 -0.07 -5.88
C VAL A 108 12.83 0.83 -6.37
N VAL A 109 11.91 1.18 -5.48
CA VAL A 109 10.79 2.09 -5.78
C VAL A 109 11.30 3.47 -6.17
N GLY A 110 12.23 4.04 -5.40
CA GLY A 110 12.82 5.36 -5.68
C GLY A 110 13.54 5.40 -7.02
N SER A 111 14.39 4.41 -7.29
CA SER A 111 15.12 4.30 -8.57
C SER A 111 14.16 4.20 -9.76
N LYS A 112 13.16 3.32 -9.67
CA LYS A 112 12.21 3.14 -10.79
C LYS A 112 11.34 4.37 -10.99
N ALA A 113 10.93 5.04 -9.92
CA ALA A 113 10.13 6.26 -10.03
C ALA A 113 10.93 7.39 -10.71
N ALA A 114 12.23 7.51 -10.43
CA ALA A 114 13.11 8.43 -11.14
C ALA A 114 13.21 8.04 -12.64
N ASP A 115 13.43 6.76 -12.95
CA ASP A 115 13.52 6.26 -14.33
C ASP A 115 12.24 6.50 -15.15
N LEU A 116 11.07 6.38 -14.51
CA LEU A 116 9.77 6.66 -15.14
C LEU A 116 9.48 8.16 -15.27
N GLY A 117 10.36 9.03 -14.75
CA GLY A 117 10.12 10.47 -14.70
C GLY A 117 8.82 10.80 -13.96
N LEU A 118 8.49 10.02 -12.92
CA LEU A 118 7.17 10.01 -12.29
C LEU A 118 6.73 11.41 -11.86
N LYS A 119 7.66 12.21 -11.34
CA LYS A 119 7.48 13.61 -10.98
C LYS A 119 6.99 14.47 -12.16
N ALA A 120 7.65 14.37 -13.31
CA ALA A 120 7.27 15.12 -14.51
C ALA A 120 5.89 14.70 -15.03
N VAL A 121 5.62 13.38 -15.03
CA VAL A 121 4.33 12.86 -15.49
C VAL A 121 3.20 13.27 -14.55
N MET A 122 3.40 13.21 -13.23
CA MET A 122 2.43 13.61 -12.22
C MET A 122 2.10 15.11 -12.31
N LEU A 123 3.11 15.97 -12.53
CA LEU A 123 2.89 17.41 -12.72
C LEU A 123 2.16 17.73 -14.03
N ALA A 124 2.40 16.95 -15.08
CA ALA A 124 1.72 17.12 -16.38
C ALA A 124 0.29 16.55 -16.40
N ASN A 125 0.04 15.46 -15.68
CA ASN A 125 -1.24 14.73 -15.65
C ASN A 125 -1.65 14.40 -14.21
N PRO A 126 -2.16 15.39 -13.46
CA PRO A 126 -2.51 15.21 -12.05
C PRO A 126 -3.82 14.43 -11.84
N GLY A 127 -4.40 13.82 -12.88
CA GLY A 127 -5.65 13.07 -12.76
C GLY A 127 -5.45 11.71 -12.10
N SER A 128 -6.40 11.30 -11.25
CA SER A 128 -6.32 10.05 -10.48
C SER A 128 -6.09 8.80 -11.34
N ALA A 129 -6.71 8.72 -12.52
CA ALA A 129 -6.55 7.57 -13.42
C ALA A 129 -5.12 7.43 -13.97
N ALA A 130 -4.48 8.56 -14.31
CA ALA A 130 -3.08 8.55 -14.76
C ALA A 130 -2.15 8.14 -13.62
N VAL A 131 -2.38 8.65 -12.40
CA VAL A 131 -1.61 8.29 -11.22
C VAL A 131 -1.78 6.82 -10.83
N VAL A 132 -2.99 6.25 -10.94
CA VAL A 132 -3.21 4.81 -10.74
C VAL A 132 -2.44 3.98 -11.77
N ALA A 133 -2.44 4.38 -13.04
CA ALA A 133 -1.67 3.69 -14.08
C ALA A 133 -0.16 3.71 -13.78
N LEU A 134 0.35 4.85 -13.31
CA LEU A 134 1.75 4.99 -12.88
C LEU A 134 2.08 4.10 -11.67
N LEU A 135 1.23 4.10 -10.64
CA LEU A 135 1.41 3.22 -9.48
C LEU A 135 1.37 1.75 -9.87
N LYS A 136 0.50 1.37 -10.80
CA LYS A 136 0.43 0.01 -11.34
C LYS A 136 1.74 -0.38 -12.04
N GLU A 137 2.29 0.48 -12.89
CA GLU A 137 3.57 0.21 -13.56
C GLU A 137 4.73 0.11 -12.58
N LEU A 138 4.81 1.05 -11.63
CA LEU A 138 5.81 1.06 -10.58
C LEU A 138 5.74 -0.21 -9.73
N THR A 139 4.55 -0.59 -9.29
CA THR A 139 4.33 -1.78 -8.45
C THR A 139 4.60 -3.07 -9.22
N ALA A 140 4.24 -3.15 -10.51
CA ALA A 140 4.56 -4.29 -11.35
C ALA A 140 6.08 -4.46 -11.54
N PHE A 141 6.81 -3.36 -11.72
CA PHE A 141 8.27 -3.39 -11.76
C PHE A 141 8.87 -3.83 -10.43
N THR A 142 8.41 -3.26 -9.31
CA THR A 142 8.87 -3.64 -7.97
C THR A 142 8.63 -5.13 -7.71
N ALA A 143 7.44 -5.64 -8.00
CA ALA A 143 7.12 -7.06 -7.88
C ALA A 143 8.05 -7.93 -8.75
N GLY A 144 8.29 -7.56 -10.01
CA GLY A 144 9.21 -8.29 -10.89
C GLY A 144 10.66 -8.29 -10.40
N ARG A 145 11.13 -7.18 -9.81
CA ARG A 145 12.46 -7.11 -9.20
C ARG A 145 12.55 -8.01 -7.96
N LEU A 146 11.52 -8.03 -7.12
CA LEU A 146 11.47 -8.88 -5.92
C LEU A 146 11.40 -10.37 -6.30
N ALA A 147 10.63 -10.71 -7.33
CA ALA A 147 10.60 -12.06 -7.90
C ALA A 147 11.96 -12.51 -8.43
N SER A 148 12.74 -11.61 -9.03
CA SER A 148 14.11 -11.95 -9.44
C SER A 148 15.07 -12.19 -8.25
N ASP A 149 14.70 -11.72 -7.05
CA ASP A 149 15.42 -11.97 -5.80
C ASP A 149 14.90 -13.18 -5.02
N GLY A 150 13.87 -13.88 -5.53
CA GLY A 150 13.28 -15.09 -4.97
C GLY A 150 11.95 -14.89 -4.25
N ASP A 151 11.39 -13.68 -4.20
CA ASP A 151 10.11 -13.47 -3.51
C ASP A 151 8.91 -13.77 -4.42
N ASP A 152 7.87 -14.43 -3.91
CA ASP A 152 6.68 -14.76 -4.70
C ASP A 152 5.55 -13.75 -4.53
N GLU A 153 4.95 -13.29 -5.64
CA GLU A 153 3.79 -12.39 -5.60
C GLU A 153 2.54 -13.14 -5.09
N LEU A 154 2.03 -12.71 -3.94
CA LEU A 154 0.80 -13.27 -3.36
C LEU A 154 -0.43 -12.50 -3.82
N PHE A 155 -0.36 -11.17 -3.83
CA PHE A 155 -1.52 -10.32 -4.14
C PHE A 155 -1.09 -8.92 -4.56
N ARG A 156 -1.81 -8.33 -5.52
CA ARG A 156 -1.65 -6.92 -5.90
C ARG A 156 -3.00 -6.30 -6.22
N THR A 157 -3.21 -5.06 -5.78
CA THR A 157 -4.38 -4.26 -6.13
C THR A 157 -4.03 -2.78 -6.19
N GLU A 158 -4.67 -2.05 -7.09
CA GLU A 158 -4.52 -0.61 -7.22
C GLU A 158 -5.88 0.07 -7.35
N GLY A 159 -6.00 1.29 -6.85
CA GLY A 159 -7.23 2.06 -6.95
C GLY A 159 -7.07 3.51 -6.52
N ALA A 160 -8.13 4.29 -6.66
CA ALA A 160 -8.18 5.66 -6.19
C ALA A 160 -9.47 5.95 -5.42
N PHE A 161 -9.34 6.76 -4.38
CA PHE A 161 -10.44 7.26 -3.56
C PHE A 161 -10.58 8.75 -3.79
N LEU A 162 -11.75 9.19 -4.26
CA LEU A 162 -11.99 10.55 -4.74
C LEU A 162 -12.78 11.38 -3.70
N ARG A 163 -12.42 12.64 -3.53
CA ARG A 163 -13.15 13.58 -2.67
C ARG A 163 -14.58 13.82 -3.13
N ASP A 164 -14.73 14.03 -4.44
CA ASP A 164 -15.96 14.55 -5.04
C ASP A 164 -16.90 13.42 -5.49
N GLN A 165 -17.18 12.51 -4.54
CA GLN A 165 -18.14 11.40 -4.66
C GLN A 165 -19.25 11.55 -3.60
N PRO A 166 -20.41 10.88 -3.76
CA PRO A 166 -21.48 10.93 -2.75
C PRO A 166 -21.02 10.56 -1.33
N ASN A 167 -20.03 9.66 -1.22
CA ASN A 167 -19.29 9.41 0.01
C ASN A 167 -17.81 9.75 -0.23
N PRO A 168 -17.32 10.94 0.15
CA PRO A 168 -15.94 11.36 -0.09
C PRO A 168 -14.92 10.33 0.39
N TYR A 169 -13.98 9.98 -0.49
CA TYR A 169 -12.93 8.96 -0.29
C TYR A 169 -13.43 7.59 0.17
N HIS A 170 -14.75 7.36 0.14
CA HIS A 170 -15.39 6.22 0.74
C HIS A 170 -15.12 6.08 2.25
N ILE A 171 -15.07 7.19 3.00
CA ILE A 171 -14.92 7.13 4.46
C ILE A 171 -15.95 6.20 5.12
N ASN A 172 -15.52 5.53 6.20
CA ASN A 172 -16.28 4.54 6.95
C ASN A 172 -16.78 3.36 6.10
N ARG A 173 -16.07 3.04 5.00
CA ARG A 173 -16.31 1.82 4.21
C ARG A 173 -15.21 0.80 4.48
N SER A 174 -15.61 -0.46 4.44
CA SER A 174 -14.72 -1.61 4.35
C SER A 174 -14.86 -2.25 2.96
N TYR A 175 -13.74 -2.72 2.41
CA TYR A 175 -13.69 -3.47 1.17
C TYR A 175 -12.99 -4.79 1.41
N ARG A 176 -13.67 -5.88 1.11
CA ARG A 176 -13.06 -7.21 1.06
C ARG A 176 -12.57 -7.46 -0.35
N GLN A 177 -11.30 -7.82 -0.49
CA GLN A 177 -10.67 -8.14 -1.77
C GLN A 177 -9.81 -9.38 -1.60
N GLY A 178 -9.61 -10.14 -2.67
CA GLY A 178 -8.78 -11.32 -2.61
C GLY A 178 -8.57 -11.98 -3.96
N ASN A 179 -7.67 -12.94 -3.96
CA ASN A 179 -7.38 -13.86 -5.04
C ASN A 179 -7.21 -15.27 -4.47
N ASP A 180 -6.56 -16.16 -5.21
CA ASP A 180 -6.30 -17.53 -4.79
C ASP A 180 -5.38 -17.66 -3.57
N PHE A 181 -4.56 -16.65 -3.26
CA PHE A 181 -3.55 -16.67 -2.20
C PHE A 181 -3.94 -15.84 -0.98
N ILE A 182 -4.58 -14.69 -1.18
CA ILE A 182 -4.90 -13.73 -0.11
C ILE A 182 -6.37 -13.37 -0.15
N ASP A 183 -6.98 -13.23 1.03
CA ASP A 183 -8.24 -12.53 1.23
C ASP A 183 -8.05 -11.48 2.33
N LEU A 184 -8.40 -10.22 2.06
CA LEU A 184 -8.06 -9.08 2.90
C LEU A 184 -9.22 -8.10 3.08
N GLU A 185 -9.16 -7.31 4.15
CA GLU A 185 -10.10 -6.23 4.43
C GLU A 185 -9.37 -4.88 4.51
N LEU A 186 -9.69 -4.00 3.55
CA LEU A 186 -9.30 -2.59 3.60
C LEU A 186 -10.39 -1.77 4.28
N ARG A 187 -9.99 -0.77 5.06
CA ARG A 187 -10.90 0.16 5.74
C ARG A 187 -10.46 1.58 5.48
N ILE A 188 -11.41 2.49 5.29
CA ILE A 188 -11.13 3.92 5.16
C ILE A 188 -11.75 4.61 6.35
N LEU A 189 -10.93 5.26 7.16
CA LEU A 189 -11.35 5.83 8.44
C LEU A 189 -11.00 7.32 8.47
N PRO A 190 -11.88 8.19 9.02
CA PRO A 190 -11.45 9.51 9.46
C PRO A 190 -10.50 9.33 10.66
N LEU A 191 -9.26 9.78 10.53
CA LEU A 191 -8.23 9.59 11.54
C LEU A 191 -7.34 10.83 11.58
N ASP A 192 -7.17 11.44 12.75
CA ASP A 192 -6.40 12.70 12.88
C ASP A 192 -4.91 12.45 13.13
N ALA A 193 -4.59 11.38 13.85
CA ALA A 193 -3.24 10.96 14.23
C ALA A 193 -3.17 9.44 14.29
N PRO A 194 -2.00 8.83 13.98
CA PRO A 194 -1.84 7.39 14.08
C PRO A 194 -1.97 6.96 15.55
N ASN A 195 -2.46 5.74 15.77
CA ASN A 195 -2.57 5.16 17.11
C ASN A 195 -1.21 4.80 17.75
N GLY A 196 -0.10 5.01 17.01
CA GLY A 196 1.25 4.71 17.47
C GLY A 196 1.65 3.24 17.34
N GLU A 197 0.82 2.41 16.72
CA GLU A 197 1.06 0.98 16.53
C GLU A 197 1.40 0.66 15.06
N GLY A 198 2.46 -0.13 14.84
CA GLY A 198 2.90 -0.55 13.51
C GLY A 198 3.80 0.44 12.77
N ALA A 199 4.20 0.07 11.55
CA ALA A 199 5.04 0.92 10.70
C ALA A 199 4.25 2.13 10.19
N THR A 200 4.81 3.32 10.33
CA THR A 200 4.23 4.55 9.82
C THR A 200 4.60 4.76 8.35
N PRO A 201 3.66 5.17 7.49
CA PRO A 201 3.98 5.51 6.11
C PRO A 201 5.06 6.60 6.03
N GLN A 202 6.04 6.38 5.15
CA GLN A 202 7.18 7.26 4.91
C GLN A 202 6.99 8.03 3.60
N THR A 203 7.49 9.25 3.54
CA THR A 203 7.56 10.02 2.28
C THR A 203 8.84 9.66 1.53
N VAL A 204 8.71 9.33 0.25
CA VAL A 204 9.82 9.12 -0.69
C VAL A 204 9.82 10.26 -1.68
N GLU A 205 10.86 11.09 -1.65
CA GLU A 205 11.07 12.15 -2.63
C GLU A 205 11.47 11.56 -3.98
N LEU A 206 10.87 12.08 -5.05
CA LEU A 206 11.17 11.69 -6.42
C LEU A 206 12.21 12.67 -6.97
N ALA A 207 13.35 12.11 -7.39
CA ALA A 207 14.43 12.86 -8.03
C ALA A 207 13.94 13.57 -9.31
#